data_AF-A0A9J7N590-F1
#
_entry.id   AF-A0A9J7N590-F1
#
_cell.length_a   1.000
_cell.length_b   1.000
_cell.length_c   1.000
_cell.angle_alpha   90.00
_cell.angle_beta   90.00
_cell.angle_gamma   90.00
#
_symmetry.space_group_name_H-M   'P 1'
#
loop_
_entity.id
_entity.type
_entity.pdbx_description
1 polymer ?
#
loop_
_entity_poly.entity_id
_entity_poly.type
_entity_poly.pdbx_seq_one_letter_code
_entity_poly.pdbx_strand_id
1 'polypeptide(L)'
;MDSCVAVCVFFLIVRHLPTGQCAIWPCDFETSDLCGYTQDTTDDLDWTRNYGGSPTSSTGPSVDHTLGTSSGHYMYLETSVGSPGQVARLVSAPFPASGTPYCLRFYYHMFGDHIETLNVYIRKQGI
;
A
#
# COMPACT_ATOMS: atom_id res chain seq x y z
N MET A 1 18.30 -7.88 19.03
CA MET A 1 17.56 -6.66 19.44
C MET A 1 16.87 -6.15 18.20
N ASP A 2 15.72 -6.74 17.90
CA ASP A 2 15.40 -7.04 16.51
C ASP A 2 14.17 -6.22 16.11
N SER A 3 14.40 -5.17 15.33
CA SER A 3 13.35 -4.42 14.65
C SER A 3 12.46 -5.41 13.90
N CYS A 4 11.15 -5.32 14.11
CA CYS A 4 10.23 -6.07 13.27
C CYS A 4 10.29 -5.47 11.86
N VAL A 5 10.04 -6.30 10.85
CA VAL A 5 10.03 -5.86 9.45
C VAL A 5 8.64 -6.14 8.90
N ALA A 6 7.70 -5.27 9.28
CA ALA A 6 6.52 -5.08 8.45
C ALA A 6 7.00 -4.80 7.01
N VAL A 7 6.31 -5.38 6.03
CA VAL A 7 6.60 -5.19 4.60
C VAL A 7 5.40 -4.49 4.01
N CYS A 8 5.11 -3.30 4.52
CA CYS A 8 4.06 -2.49 3.88
C CYS A 8 4.53 -2.02 2.49
N VAL A 9 3.59 -1.88 1.56
CA VAL A 9 3.79 -1.51 0.14
C VAL A 9 2.48 -0.83 -0.34
N PHE A 10 2.49 -0.14 -1.49
CA PHE A 10 1.35 0.29 -2.34
C PHE A 10 0.94 1.76 -2.44
N PHE A 11 0.28 2.08 -3.56
CA PHE A 11 0.29 3.36 -4.30
C PHE A 11 -1.11 3.63 -4.91
N LEU A 12 -1.57 4.85 -5.21
CA LEU A 12 -0.86 6.03 -5.76
C LEU A 12 -1.03 7.33 -4.90
N ILE A 13 -1.03 8.63 -5.30
CA ILE A 13 -0.93 9.38 -6.58
C ILE A 13 0.38 10.25 -6.57
N VAL A 14 0.57 11.56 -6.86
CA VAL A 14 -0.17 12.75 -7.35
C VAL A 14 0.72 13.50 -8.39
N ARG A 15 0.15 13.84 -9.56
CA ARG A 15 0.52 14.88 -10.56
C ARG A 15 1.95 14.98 -11.16
N HIS A 16 1.93 15.35 -12.45
CA HIS A 16 2.94 15.82 -13.42
C HIS A 16 4.39 16.13 -12.99
N LEU A 17 5.35 15.63 -13.79
CA LEU A 17 6.67 16.21 -14.04
C LEU A 17 6.90 16.21 -15.58
N PRO A 18 7.63 17.19 -16.15
CA PRO A 18 7.74 17.34 -17.61
C PRO A 18 8.77 16.41 -18.27
N THR A 19 8.45 15.94 -19.48
CA THR A 19 9.36 15.33 -20.48
C THR A 19 10.35 14.28 -19.96
N GLY A 20 9.86 13.05 -19.88
CA GLY A 20 10.59 11.85 -19.48
C GLY A 20 9.57 10.76 -19.18
N GLN A 21 8.67 10.53 -20.14
CA GLN A 21 7.39 9.88 -19.87
C GLN A 21 7.59 8.49 -19.29
N CYS A 22 6.93 8.24 -18.17
CA CYS A 22 6.75 6.94 -17.59
C CYS A 22 5.25 6.68 -17.43
N ALA A 23 4.83 5.44 -17.68
CA ALA A 23 3.47 5.01 -17.47
C ALA A 23 3.14 5.03 -15.96
N ILE A 24 1.96 5.55 -15.64
CA ILE A 24 1.41 5.62 -14.29
C ILE A 24 0.10 4.83 -14.29
N TRP A 25 -0.04 3.89 -13.37
CA TRP A 25 -1.29 3.13 -13.16
C TRP A 25 -2.01 3.72 -11.95
N PRO A 26 -3.09 4.51 -12.12
CA PRO A 26 -3.78 5.13 -11.00
C PRO A 26 -4.52 4.10 -10.14
N CYS A 27 -4.44 4.26 -8.82
CA CYS A 27 -5.36 3.68 -7.88
C CYS A 27 -5.48 4.59 -6.64
N ASP A 28 -6.71 4.83 -6.22
CA ASP A 28 -7.09 5.54 -4.99
C ASP A 28 -7.82 4.64 -3.99
N PHE A 29 -8.10 3.38 -4.37
CA PHE A 29 -8.84 2.38 -3.61
C PHE A 29 -10.32 2.73 -3.34
N GLU A 30 -10.90 3.73 -4.01
CA GLU A 30 -12.32 4.11 -3.83
C GLU A 30 -13.30 3.08 -4.42
N THR A 31 -12.82 2.16 -5.27
CA THR A 31 -13.57 1.00 -5.78
C THR A 31 -13.21 -0.30 -5.06
N SER A 32 -14.17 -1.24 -5.00
CA SER A 32 -14.01 -2.54 -4.35
C SER A 32 -13.23 -3.58 -5.17
N ASP A 33 -12.91 -3.30 -6.43
CA ASP A 33 -12.04 -4.11 -7.29
C ASP A 33 -10.54 -3.86 -7.01
N LEU A 34 -10.23 -2.92 -6.10
CA LEU A 34 -8.88 -2.47 -5.74
C LEU A 34 -8.01 -2.11 -6.97
N CYS A 35 -8.60 -1.67 -8.07
CA CYS A 35 -7.89 -1.40 -9.33
C CYS A 35 -7.09 -2.60 -9.88
N GLY A 36 -7.42 -3.84 -9.47
CA GLY A 36 -6.67 -5.05 -9.77
C GLY A 36 -5.54 -5.40 -8.79
N TYR A 37 -5.41 -4.72 -7.66
CA TYR A 37 -4.57 -5.18 -6.54
C TYR A 37 -5.20 -6.38 -5.84
N THR A 38 -4.37 -7.30 -5.37
CA THR A 38 -4.77 -8.54 -4.67
C THR A 38 -3.91 -8.72 -3.43
N GLN A 39 -4.51 -8.95 -2.26
CA GLN A 39 -3.73 -9.43 -1.13
C GLN A 39 -3.26 -10.86 -1.42
N ASP A 40 -2.00 -11.16 -1.11
CA ASP A 40 -1.56 -12.54 -0.96
C ASP A 40 -2.19 -13.11 0.33
N THR A 41 -2.38 -14.42 0.39
CA THR A 41 -2.98 -15.15 1.52
C THR A 41 -2.05 -16.28 2.01
N THR A 42 -0.77 -16.18 1.64
CA THR A 42 0.28 -17.18 1.91
C THR A 42 1.41 -16.66 2.80
N ASP A 43 1.27 -15.46 3.35
CA ASP A 43 2.09 -14.90 4.43
C ASP A 43 1.27 -14.74 5.73
N ASP A 44 1.71 -13.84 6.61
CA ASP A 44 1.38 -13.89 8.04
C ASP A 44 0.24 -12.95 8.47
N LEU A 45 -0.05 -11.91 7.67
CA LEU A 45 -0.98 -10.82 8.03
C LEU A 45 -1.68 -10.25 6.78
N ASP A 46 -3.01 -10.08 6.86
CA ASP A 46 -3.85 -9.66 5.74
C ASP A 46 -3.94 -8.14 5.56
N TRP A 47 -3.83 -7.68 4.32
CA TRP A 47 -4.10 -6.29 3.92
C TRP A 47 -5.59 -6.01 3.73
N THR A 48 -6.13 -5.06 4.49
CA THR A 48 -7.56 -4.73 4.50
C THR A 48 -7.84 -3.38 3.83
N ARG A 49 -9.03 -3.20 3.25
CA ARG A 49 -9.49 -1.90 2.71
C ARG A 49 -10.31 -1.18 3.78
N ASN A 50 -9.72 -0.20 4.45
CA ASN A 50 -10.36 0.57 5.52
C ASN A 50 -10.90 1.93 5.02
N TYR A 51 -11.70 2.61 5.84
CA TYR A 51 -12.16 3.98 5.63
C TYR A 51 -12.16 4.76 6.95
N GLY A 52 -11.94 6.08 6.87
CA GLY A 52 -11.87 6.95 8.05
C GLY A 52 -10.75 6.56 9.02
N GLY A 53 -11.08 6.50 10.32
CA GLY A 53 -10.10 6.19 11.37
C GLY A 53 -9.57 4.75 11.30
N SER A 54 -8.28 4.56 11.58
CA SER A 54 -7.76 3.24 11.92
C SER A 54 -8.45 2.68 13.18
N PRO A 55 -8.70 1.36 13.30
CA PRO A 55 -9.43 0.79 14.44
C PRO A 55 -8.70 0.93 15.79
N THR A 56 -7.37 0.97 15.77
CA THR A 56 -6.54 0.97 16.98
C THR A 56 -6.27 2.39 17.48
N SER A 57 -6.61 2.67 18.74
CA SER A 57 -6.40 3.96 19.40
C SER A 57 -4.93 4.41 19.36
N SER A 58 -4.72 5.72 19.23
CA SER A 58 -3.40 6.35 19.12
C SER A 58 -2.57 5.96 17.87
N THR A 59 -3.21 5.35 16.87
CA THR A 59 -2.64 5.20 15.51
C THR A 59 -3.34 6.16 14.52
N GLY A 60 -3.16 5.95 13.22
CA GLY A 60 -3.93 6.65 12.18
C GLY A 60 -3.82 5.96 10.82
N PRO A 61 -4.37 6.56 9.75
CA PRO A 61 -4.86 7.94 9.68
C PRO A 61 -6.28 8.09 10.25
N SER A 62 -6.78 9.33 10.29
CA SER A 62 -8.18 9.66 10.65
C SER A 62 -9.11 9.77 9.43
N VAL A 63 -8.54 9.99 8.25
CA VAL A 63 -9.18 10.13 6.94
C VAL A 63 -8.22 9.61 5.86
N ASP A 64 -8.73 9.32 4.68
CA ASP A 64 -7.90 8.98 3.52
C ASP A 64 -7.13 10.22 2.96
N HIS A 65 -6.23 10.01 2.00
CA HIS A 65 -5.52 11.12 1.34
C HIS A 65 -6.24 11.67 0.10
N THR A 66 -7.01 10.85 -0.63
CA THR A 66 -7.60 11.21 -1.94
C THR A 66 -8.78 12.16 -1.80
N LEU A 67 -9.73 11.84 -0.92
CA LEU A 67 -10.91 12.64 -0.61
C LEU A 67 -10.69 13.50 0.64
N GLY A 68 -9.87 13.05 1.59
CA GLY A 68 -9.64 13.75 2.86
C GLY A 68 -10.86 13.66 3.79
N THR A 69 -11.62 12.57 3.71
CA THR A 69 -12.88 12.41 4.46
C THR A 69 -12.93 11.09 5.23
N SER A 70 -13.85 10.99 6.18
CA SER A 70 -14.13 9.73 6.89
C SER A 70 -14.77 8.65 6.02
N SER A 71 -15.10 8.95 4.77
CA SER A 71 -15.80 8.05 3.84
C SER A 71 -14.93 7.65 2.64
N GLY A 72 -13.72 8.22 2.51
CA GLY A 72 -12.73 7.78 1.55
C GLY A 72 -11.87 6.64 2.11
N HIS A 73 -11.15 5.97 1.22
CA HIS A 73 -10.62 4.64 1.46
C HIS A 73 -9.11 4.55 1.30
N TYR A 74 -8.52 3.58 1.99
CA TYR A 74 -7.09 3.26 1.90
C TYR A 74 -6.85 1.79 2.24
N MET A 75 -5.72 1.26 1.77
CA MET A 75 -5.25 -0.03 2.24
C MET A 75 -4.60 0.13 3.62
N TYR A 76 -4.96 -0.75 4.54
CA TYR A 76 -4.58 -0.74 5.95
C TYR A 76 -4.04 -2.11 6.37
N LEU A 77 -3.04 -2.09 7.25
CA LEU A 77 -2.49 -3.26 7.92
C LEU A 77 -2.53 -3.02 9.44
N GLU A 78 -3.24 -3.88 10.17
CA GLU A 78 -3.23 -3.83 11.62
C GLU A 78 -1.93 -4.45 12.14
N THR A 79 -1.14 -3.66 12.87
CA THR A 79 0.20 -4.03 13.34
C THR A 79 0.27 -4.18 14.87
N SER A 80 -0.70 -3.63 15.61
CA SER A 80 -0.70 -3.64 17.08
C SER A 80 -0.94 -5.02 17.72
N VAL A 81 -1.44 -5.98 16.94
CA VAL A 81 -1.61 -7.38 17.34
C VAL A 81 -0.62 -8.32 16.65
N GLY A 82 0.30 -7.78 15.85
CA GLY A 82 1.32 -8.53 15.13
C GLY A 82 2.49 -8.96 16.00
N SER A 83 3.25 -9.93 15.52
CA SER A 83 4.48 -10.45 16.12
C SER A 83 5.73 -10.05 15.31
N PRO A 84 6.89 -9.86 15.94
CA PRO A 84 8.12 -9.49 15.23
C PRO A 84 8.49 -10.44 14.09
N GLY A 85 8.62 -9.88 12.89
CA GLY A 85 9.01 -10.62 11.67
C GLY A 85 7.86 -11.12 10.80
N GLN A 86 6.59 -10.91 11.19
CA GLN A 86 5.44 -11.21 10.32
C GLN A 86 5.38 -10.29 9.09
N VAL A 87 5.02 -10.86 7.94
CA VAL A 87 4.99 -10.20 6.63
C VAL A 87 3.56 -10.14 6.07
N ALA A 88 3.24 -9.04 5.37
CA ALA A 88 1.96 -8.81 4.70
C ALA A 88 2.16 -8.28 3.28
N ARG A 89 1.76 -9.04 2.26
CA ARG A 89 1.99 -8.68 0.85
C ARG A 89 0.69 -8.49 0.09
N LEU A 90 0.30 -7.24 -0.10
CA LEU A 90 -0.53 -6.86 -1.23
C LEU A 90 0.29 -7.05 -2.54
N VAL A 91 -0.36 -7.19 -3.69
CA VAL A 91 0.29 -7.53 -4.97
C VAL A 91 -0.44 -6.82 -6.11
N SER A 92 0.30 -6.16 -7.02
CA SER A 92 -0.29 -5.50 -8.19
C SER A 92 -0.75 -6.49 -9.24
N ALA A 93 -1.70 -6.08 -10.08
CA ALA A 93 -1.85 -6.64 -11.41
C ALA A 93 -0.50 -6.63 -12.16
N PRO A 94 -0.23 -7.59 -13.06
CA PRO A 94 0.99 -7.58 -13.87
C PRO A 94 1.03 -6.36 -14.81
N PHE A 95 2.08 -5.55 -14.71
CA PHE A 95 2.32 -4.47 -15.66
C PHE A 95 2.64 -5.06 -17.05
N PRO A 96 1.95 -4.62 -18.13
CA PRO A 96 2.22 -5.13 -19.46
C PRO A 96 3.60 -4.70 -19.97
N ALA A 97 4.15 -5.45 -20.94
CA ALA A 97 5.39 -5.07 -21.60
C ALA A 97 5.19 -3.74 -22.35
N SER A 98 6.10 -2.79 -22.11
CA SER A 98 5.98 -1.40 -22.56
C SER A 98 7.36 -0.87 -23.00
N GLY A 99 7.40 -0.12 -24.11
CA GLY A 99 8.58 0.66 -24.50
C GLY A 99 8.81 1.91 -23.64
N THR A 100 7.85 2.24 -22.78
CA THR A 100 7.85 3.36 -21.84
C THR A 100 8.03 2.81 -20.42
N PRO A 101 8.99 3.31 -19.60
CA PRO A 101 9.20 2.84 -18.24
C PRO A 101 7.97 3.07 -17.34
N TYR A 102 7.87 2.38 -16.21
CA TYR A 102 6.83 2.62 -15.21
C TYR A 102 7.32 3.52 -14.07
N CYS A 103 6.46 4.41 -13.58
CA CYS A 103 6.72 5.24 -12.40
C CYS A 103 5.78 4.86 -11.25
N LEU A 104 6.32 4.92 -10.03
CA LEU A 104 5.69 4.41 -8.82
C LEU A 104 5.79 5.49 -7.72
N ARG A 105 4.65 6.04 -7.29
CA ARG A 105 4.55 7.23 -6.41
C ARG A 105 3.30 7.12 -5.53
N PHE A 106 3.37 7.53 -4.26
CA PHE A 106 2.35 7.23 -3.25
C PHE A 106 2.42 8.17 -2.04
N TYR A 107 1.39 8.04 -1.21
CA TYR A 107 1.38 8.45 0.19
C TYR A 107 1.40 7.21 1.08
N TYR A 108 1.98 7.36 2.26
CA TYR A 108 1.96 6.37 3.33
C TYR A 108 1.66 7.09 4.64
N HIS A 109 1.02 6.40 5.58
CA HIS A 109 0.79 6.90 6.94
C HIS A 109 1.30 5.85 7.92
N MET A 110 2.37 6.18 8.64
CA MET A 110 3.11 5.26 9.48
C MET A 110 3.33 5.94 10.84
N PHE A 111 2.40 5.71 11.77
CA PHE A 111 2.34 6.35 13.09
C PHE A 111 1.69 5.44 14.14
N GLY A 112 2.40 5.18 15.24
CA GLY A 112 2.04 4.27 16.33
C GLY A 112 3.25 3.44 16.80
N ASP A 113 3.20 2.89 18.01
CA ASP A 113 4.38 2.25 18.65
C ASP A 113 4.78 0.90 18.05
N HIS A 114 3.89 0.26 17.29
CA HIS A 114 4.11 -1.03 16.61
C HIS A 114 4.37 -0.87 15.10
N ILE A 115 4.61 0.37 14.66
CA ILE A 115 4.89 0.70 13.25
C ILE A 115 6.36 0.46 12.94
N GLU A 116 6.59 -0.25 11.85
CA GLU A 116 7.90 -0.77 11.48
C GLU A 116 8.24 -0.38 10.04
N THR A 117 8.71 -1.33 9.21
CA THR A 117 9.24 -1.02 7.88
C THR A 117 8.14 -0.96 6.80
N LEU A 118 8.48 -0.32 5.68
CA LEU A 118 7.75 -0.34 4.41
C LEU A 118 8.79 -0.55 3.30
N ASN A 119 8.63 -1.58 2.48
CA ASN A 119 9.56 -1.99 1.43
C ASN A 119 8.87 -1.97 0.06
N VAL A 120 9.62 -2.08 -1.04
CA VAL A 120 9.04 -2.11 -2.40
C VAL A 120 9.84 -3.06 -3.27
N TYR A 121 9.15 -4.02 -3.92
CA TYR A 121 9.79 -5.08 -4.70
C TYR A 121 9.20 -5.18 -6.12
N ILE A 122 10.07 -5.44 -7.10
CA ILE A 122 9.65 -5.75 -8.48
C ILE A 122 9.63 -7.26 -8.66
N ARG A 123 8.43 -7.87 -8.61
CA ARG A 123 8.24 -9.28 -8.94
C ARG A 123 8.20 -9.45 -10.45
N LYS A 124 9.23 -10.07 -11.03
CA LYS A 124 9.18 -10.57 -12.41
C LYS A 124 8.27 -11.80 -12.45
N GLN A 125 7.44 -11.93 -13.49
CA GLN A 125 6.94 -13.26 -13.87
C GLN A 125 8.08 -14.08 -14.48
N GLY A 126 7.97 -15.40 -14.40
CA GLY A 126 9.11 -16.31 -14.54
C GLY A 126 9.79 -16.32 -15.91
N ILE A 127 11.09 -16.64 -15.87
CA ILE A 127 11.87 -17.28 -16.95
C ILE A 127 12.32 -18.63 -16.38
#